data_AF-A0A1W2ALZ3-F1
#
_entry.id   AF-A0A1W2ALZ3-F1
#
_cell.length_a   1.000
_cell.length_b   1.000
_cell.length_c   1.000
_cell.angle_alpha   90.00
_cell.angle_beta   90.00
_cell.angle_gamma   90.00
#
_symmetry.space_group_name_H-M   'P 1'
#
loop_
_entity.id
_entity.type
_entity.pdbx_description
1 polymer ?
#
loop_
_entity_poly.entity_id
_entity_poly.type
_entity_poly.pdbx_seq_one_letter_code
_entity_poly.pdbx_strand_id
1 'polypeptide(L)' 'MQNQYCKVGSVKPMNNEEQSVALLEYLYQNFADKANNIKYANTRLGDFFESKAQKLEKLLNEL' A
#
# COMPACT_ATOMS: atom_id res chain seq x y z
N MET A 1 7.56 -21.15 -33.16
CA MET A 1 6.95 -20.18 -32.23
C MET A 1 7.42 -20.53 -30.82
N GLN A 2 8.08 -19.60 -30.11
CA GLN A 2 8.48 -19.80 -28.71
C GLN A 2 7.33 -19.39 -27.80
N ASN A 3 6.82 -20.31 -26.98
CA ASN A 3 5.77 -19.99 -26.01
C ASN A 3 6.37 -19.11 -24.91
N GLN A 4 6.07 -17.80 -24.95
CA GLN A 4 6.47 -16.86 -23.93
C GLN A 4 5.46 -16.92 -22.77
N TYR A 5 5.72 -17.81 -21.82
CA TYR A 5 4.92 -17.90 -20.61
C TYR A 5 5.21 -16.67 -19.73
N CYS A 6 4.30 -15.68 -19.75
CA CYS A 6 4.29 -14.63 -18.73
C CYS A 6 4.17 -15.32 -17.37
N LYS A 7 5.21 -15.24 -16.53
CA LYS A 7 5.19 -15.75 -15.15
C LYS A 7 4.27 -14.87 -14.29
N VAL A 8 2.96 -14.99 -14.51
CA VAL A 8 1.94 -14.46 -13.60
C VAL A 8 1.88 -15.41 -12.41
N GLY A 9 2.45 -15.00 -11.27
CA GLY A 9 2.28 -15.74 -10.01
C GLY A 9 3.54 -16.06 -9.19
N SER A 10 4.74 -15.60 -9.55
CA SER A 10 5.87 -15.74 -8.61
C SER A 10 5.77 -14.69 -7.50
N VAL A 11 5.18 -15.06 -6.36
CA VAL A 11 5.26 -14.28 -5.13
C VAL A 11 6.71 -14.34 -4.65
N LYS A 12 7.44 -13.23 -4.77
CA LYS A 12 8.78 -13.12 -4.20
C LYS A 12 8.62 -12.75 -2.72
N PRO A 13 9.00 -13.62 -1.78
CA PRO A 13 8.98 -13.25 -0.37
C PRO A 13 9.89 -12.03 -0.15
N MET A 14 9.41 -11.04 0.59
CA MET A 14 10.25 -9.96 1.09
C MET A 14 11.12 -10.56 2.19
N ASN A 15 12.36 -10.87 1.85
CA ASN A 15 13.27 -11.61 2.75
C ASN A 15 13.86 -10.75 3.87
N ASN A 16 13.53 -9.45 3.94
CA ASN A 16 14.11 -8.50 4.89
C ASN A 16 12.97 -7.77 5.64
N GLU A 17 12.86 -8.01 6.95
CA GLU A 17 11.83 -7.42 7.81
C GLU A 17 11.91 -5.88 7.85
N GLU A 18 13.11 -5.30 7.98
CA GLU A 18 13.31 -3.84 7.93
C GLU A 18 12.82 -3.20 6.62
N GLN A 19 13.05 -3.86 5.48
CA GLN A 19 12.55 -3.38 4.18
C GLN A 19 11.02 -3.48 4.09
N SER A 20 10.42 -4.37 4.87
CA SER A 20 8.97 -4.56 4.94
C SER A 20 8.30 -3.50 5.80
N VAL A 21 8.90 -3.12 6.93
CA VAL A 21 8.43 -2.00 7.78
C VAL A 21 8.53 -0.67 7.02
N ALA A 22 9.68 -0.37 6.42
CA ALA A 22 9.87 0.87 5.65
C ALA A 22 8.88 0.97 4.47
N LEU A 23 8.53 -0.16 3.84
CA LEU A 23 7.52 -0.20 2.80
C LEU A 23 6.12 0.12 3.36
N LEU A 24 5.76 -0.42 4.53
CA LEU A 24 4.48 -0.15 5.18
C LEU A 24 4.34 1.33 5.58
N GLU A 25 5.39 1.93 6.12
CA GLU A 25 5.44 3.37 6.42
C GLU A 25 5.29 4.22 5.16
N TYR A 26 6.01 3.88 4.09
CA TYR A 26 5.88 4.56 2.80
C TYR A 26 4.46 4.47 2.25
N LEU A 27 3.83 3.30 2.34
CA LEU A 27 2.45 3.11 1.89
C LEU A 27 1.48 3.93 2.75
N TYR A 28 1.67 3.95 4.07
CA TYR A 28 0.86 4.76 4.98
C TYR A 28 0.88 6.24 4.58
N GLN A 29 2.08 6.82 4.43
CA GLN A 29 2.24 8.23 4.03
C GLN A 29 1.58 8.50 2.68
N ASN A 30 1.77 7.64 1.68
CA ASN A 30 1.12 7.81 0.37
C ASN A 30 -0.40 7.80 0.45
N PHE A 31 -0.99 6.92 1.25
CA PHE A 31 -2.44 6.86 1.40
C PHE A 31 -2.99 8.08 2.16
N ALA A 32 -2.29 8.54 3.20
CA ALA A 32 -2.64 9.75 3.94
C ALA A 32 -2.60 10.99 3.03
N ASP A 33 -1.52 11.15 2.25
CA ASP A 33 -1.36 12.26 1.30
C ASP A 33 -2.45 12.23 0.22
N LYS A 34 -2.74 11.06 -0.35
CA LYS A 34 -3.81 10.91 -1.36
C LYS A 34 -5.18 11.23 -0.79
N ALA A 35 -5.47 10.80 0.44
CA ALA A 35 -6.72 11.12 1.12
C ALA A 35 -6.88 12.63 1.26
N ASN A 36 -5.85 13.33 1.77
CA ASN A 36 -5.86 14.78 1.95
C ASN A 36 -6.02 15.54 0.63
N ASN A 37 -5.32 15.12 -0.42
CA ASN A 37 -5.34 15.78 -1.72
C ASN A 37 -6.68 15.63 -2.45
N ILE A 38 -7.39 14.51 -2.27
CA ILE A 38 -8.61 14.21 -3.03
C ILE A 38 -9.91 14.41 -2.24
N LYS A 39 -9.84 14.63 -0.92
CA LYS A 39 -11.01 14.73 -0.01
C LYS A 39 -12.11 15.66 -0.52
N TYR A 40 -11.73 16.82 -1.05
CA TYR A 40 -12.66 17.83 -1.54
C TYR A 40 -13.03 17.68 -3.03
N ALA A 41 -12.27 16.90 -3.81
CA ALA A 41 -12.54 16.64 -5.22
C ALA A 41 -13.40 15.37 -5.43
N ASN A 42 -13.19 14.35 -4.61
CA ASN A 42 -13.93 13.09 -4.62
C ASN A 42 -13.91 12.46 -3.23
N THR A 43 -14.94 12.76 -2.44
CA THR A 43 -15.04 12.32 -1.04
C THR A 43 -14.99 10.81 -0.89
N ARG A 44 -15.70 10.05 -1.75
CA ARG A 44 -15.69 8.58 -1.70
C ARG A 44 -14.29 8.00 -1.90
N LEU A 45 -13.51 8.58 -2.81
CA LEU A 45 -12.13 8.15 -3.05
C LEU A 45 -11.18 8.61 -1.93
N GLY A 46 -11.44 9.79 -1.35
CA GLY A 46 -10.75 10.27 -0.14
C GLY A 46 -10.94 9.32 1.05
N ASP A 47 -12.19 8.97 1.35
CA ASP A 47 -12.55 8.06 2.44
C ASP A 47 -11.93 6.67 2.24
N PHE A 48 -11.87 6.20 1.00
CA PHE A 48 -11.21 4.95 0.66
C PHE A 48 -9.73 4.97 1.05
N PHE A 49 -8.99 6.01 0.64
CA PHE A 49 -7.57 6.17 0.97
C PHE A 49 -7.36 6.36 2.48
N GLU A 50 -8.21 7.12 3.15
CA GLU A 50 -8.18 7.28 4.61
C GLU A 50 -8.33 5.92 5.32
N SER A 51 -9.31 5.09 4.91
CA SER A 51 -9.48 3.76 5.50
C SER A 51 -8.28 2.83 5.28
N LYS A 52 -7.52 3.02 4.18
CA LYS A 52 -6.29 2.27 3.91
C LYS A 52 -5.16 2.74 4.81
N ALA A 53 -5.00 4.06 4.98
CA ALA A 53 -4.02 4.64 5.89
C ALA A 53 -4.26 4.16 7.33
N GLN A 54 -5.49 4.23 7.83
CA GLN A 54 -5.85 3.77 9.19
C GLN A 54 -5.54 2.28 9.43
N LYS A 55 -5.72 1.43 8.41
CA LYS A 55 -5.37 -0.01 8.52
C LYS A 55 -3.87 -0.23 8.63
N LEU A 56 -3.08 0.53 7.87
CA LEU A 56 -1.62 0.45 7.92
C LEU A 56 -1.08 1.03 9.22
N GLU A 57 -1.63 2.13 9.71
CA GLU A 57 -1.28 2.72 11.00
C GLU A 57 -1.50 1.73 12.15
N LYS A 58 -2.65 1.05 12.19
CA LYS A 58 -2.91 -0.01 13.18
C LYS A 58 -1.88 -1.13 13.10
N LEU A 59 -1.57 -1.59 11.89
CA LEU A 59 -0.58 -2.64 11.69
C LEU A 59 0.82 -2.21 12.12
N LEU A 60 1.22 -0.96 11.84
CA LEU A 60 2.51 -0.40 12.28
C LEU A 60 2.59 -0.24 13.80
N ASN A 61 1.47 0.08 14.47
CA ASN A 61 1.41 0.19 15.94
C ASN A 61 1.39 -1.17 16.66
N GLU A 62 1.07 -2.26 15.94
CA GLU A 62 1.05 -3.64 16.45
C GLU A 62 2.39 -4.37 16.25
N LEU A 63 3.35 -3.76 15.54
CA LEU A 63 4.74 -4.23 15.39
C LEU A 63 5.59 -3.83 16.59
#